data_AF-A0A350YC63-F1
#
_entry.id   AF-A0A350YC63-F1
#
_cell.length_a   1.000
_cell.length_b   1.000
_cell.length_c   1.000
_cell.angle_alpha   90.00
_cell.angle_beta   90.00
_cell.angle_gamma   90.00
#
_symmetry.space_group_name_H-M   'P 1'
#
loop_
_entity.id
_entity.type
_entity.pdbx_description
1 polymer ?
#
loop_
_entity_poly.entity_id
_entity_poly.type
_entity_poly.pdbx_seq_one_letter_code
_entity_poly.pdbx_strand_id
1 'polypeptide(L)'
;MQGIINQPVYSNSLIDRAKLLLGTIEASLTKEQVNPKDLTVEHVMPQKLKKEWQEMLGKNHGTIHKKLLHTLGNLTLTGYNSELSNKPFEEKLRLLRASNLTLNQYFQKVDVWNEEAIISRAKYLTERAVKVWPR
;
A
#
# COMPACT_ATOMS: atom_id res chain seq x y z
N MET A 1 -17.16 -7.21 -25.47
CA MET A 1 -17.41 -8.48 -24.73
C MET A 1 -16.44 -9.62 -25.08
N GLN A 2 -15.77 -9.62 -26.24
CA GLN A 2 -14.83 -10.69 -26.62
C GLN A 2 -13.54 -10.79 -25.78
N GLY A 3 -13.13 -9.71 -25.10
CA GLY A 3 -11.88 -9.66 -24.34
C GLY A 3 -11.87 -10.47 -23.04
N ILE A 4 -13.02 -10.65 -22.39
CA ILE A 4 -13.14 -11.43 -21.13
C ILE A 4 -13.15 -12.94 -21.42
N ILE A 5 -13.60 -13.34 -22.61
CA ILE A 5 -13.75 -14.76 -22.99
C ILE A 5 -12.39 -15.40 -23.31
N ASN A 6 -11.47 -14.63 -23.91
CA ASN A 6 -10.21 -15.15 -24.46
C ASN A 6 -8.96 -14.70 -23.70
N GLN A 7 -9.11 -13.91 -22.63
CA GLN A 7 -8.01 -13.54 -21.76
C GLN A 7 -8.18 -14.25 -20.41
N PRO A 8 -7.09 -14.73 -19.80
CA PRO A 8 -7.15 -15.19 -18.42
C PRO A 8 -7.77 -14.09 -17.56
N VAL A 9 -8.93 -14.37 -16.97
CA VAL A 9 -9.61 -13.45 -16.02
C VAL A 9 -8.74 -13.21 -14.78
N TYR A 10 -7.71 -14.05 -14.59
CA TYR A 10 -6.84 -14.08 -13.44
C TYR A 10 -5.37 -14.23 -13.87
N SER A 11 -4.53 -13.26 -13.51
CA SER A 11 -3.07 -13.41 -13.45
C SER A 11 -2.69 -13.76 -12.02
N ASN A 12 -1.81 -14.76 -11.87
CA ASN A 12 -1.57 -15.45 -10.61
C ASN A 12 -0.74 -14.65 -9.58
N SER A 13 -0.61 -13.34 -9.74
CA SER A 13 0.30 -12.54 -8.91
C SER A 13 -0.40 -11.99 -7.66
N LEU A 14 0.28 -12.09 -6.51
CA LEU A 14 -0.15 -11.44 -5.27
C LEU A 14 -0.27 -9.91 -5.43
N ILE A 15 0.46 -9.34 -6.39
CA ILE A 15 0.46 -7.91 -6.72
C ILE A 15 -0.88 -7.52 -7.35
N ASP A 16 -1.44 -8.33 -8.25
CA ASP A 16 -2.73 -8.03 -8.89
C ASP A 16 -3.88 -8.05 -7.88
N ARG A 17 -3.83 -8.98 -6.92
CA ARG A 17 -4.80 -9.05 -5.82
C ARG A 17 -4.69 -7.83 -4.91
N ALA A 18 -3.47 -7.44 -4.53
CA ALA A 18 -3.25 -6.24 -3.72
C ALA A 18 -3.71 -4.97 -4.45
N LYS A 19 -3.42 -4.87 -5.75
CA LYS A 19 -3.83 -3.74 -6.60
C LYS A 19 -5.34 -3.64 -6.70
N LEU A 20 -6.03 -4.77 -6.94
CA LEU A 20 -7.49 -4.83 -6.97
C LEU A 20 -8.10 -4.41 -5.63
N LEU A 21 -7.60 -4.97 -4.52
CA LEU A 21 -8.09 -4.67 -3.18
C LEU A 21 -7.92 -3.18 -2.84
N LEU A 22 -6.71 -2.65 -2.97
CA LEU A 22 -6.43 -1.24 -2.69
C LEU A 22 -7.16 -0.30 -3.64
N GLY A 23 -7.27 -0.65 -4.93
CA GLY A 23 -7.97 0.15 -5.92
C GLY A 23 -9.47 0.21 -5.66
N THR A 24 -10.06 -0.89 -5.20
CA THR A 24 -11.47 -0.92 -4.82
C THR A 24 -11.72 -0.14 -3.53
N ILE A 25 -10.80 -0.21 -2.55
CA ILE A 25 -10.86 0.65 -1.36
C ILE A 25 -10.78 2.12 -1.79
N GLU A 26 -9.83 2.51 -2.65
CA GLU A 26 -9.73 3.89 -3.14
C GLU A 26 -11.02 4.36 -3.81
N ALA A 27 -11.57 3.57 -4.73
CA ALA A 27 -12.81 3.89 -5.43
C ALA A 27 -14.02 4.02 -4.49
N SER A 28 -13.98 3.42 -3.29
CA SER A 28 -15.01 3.58 -2.27
C SER A 28 -14.88 4.87 -1.45
N LEU A 29 -13.69 5.48 -1.43
CA LEU A 29 -13.39 6.66 -0.62
C LEU A 29 -13.68 7.98 -1.34
N THR A 30 -13.71 7.97 -2.67
CA THR A 30 -13.90 9.17 -3.48
C THR A 30 -14.70 8.87 -4.75
N LYS A 31 -15.44 9.89 -5.24
CA LYS A 31 -16.10 9.85 -6.55
C LYS A 31 -15.14 10.22 -7.69
N GLU A 32 -14.05 10.91 -7.38
CA GLU A 32 -13.01 11.27 -8.34
C GLU A 32 -12.09 10.08 -8.55
N GLN A 33 -12.10 9.52 -9.77
CA GLN A 33 -11.34 8.30 -10.05
C GLN A 33 -9.98 8.61 -10.67
N VAL A 34 -8.94 7.99 -10.12
CA VAL A 34 -7.63 7.91 -10.75
C VAL A 34 -7.58 6.67 -11.64
N ASN A 35 -7.01 6.79 -12.85
CA ASN A 35 -6.88 5.67 -13.77
C ASN A 35 -6.02 4.54 -13.15
N PRO A 36 -6.57 3.33 -12.89
CA PRO A 36 -5.84 2.26 -12.24
C PRO A 36 -4.64 1.73 -13.04
N LYS A 37 -4.58 2.00 -14.36
CA LYS A 37 -3.45 1.60 -15.21
C LYS A 37 -2.16 2.34 -14.87
N ASP A 38 -2.29 3.57 -14.39
CA ASP A 38 -1.15 4.45 -14.07
C ASP A 38 -0.64 4.23 -12.64
N LEU A 39 -1.33 3.38 -11.88
CA LEU A 39 -1.00 3.06 -10.49
C LEU A 39 -0.29 1.72 -10.40
N THR A 40 0.63 1.62 -9.46
CA THR A 40 1.30 0.37 -9.09
C THR A 40 1.24 0.16 -7.59
N VAL A 41 1.44 -1.07 -7.15
CA VAL A 41 1.55 -1.40 -5.73
C VAL A 41 2.97 -1.06 -5.27
N GLU A 42 3.05 -0.32 -4.17
CA GLU A 42 4.30 0.04 -3.51
C GLU A 42 4.32 -0.47 -2.07
N HIS A 43 5.49 -0.92 -1.65
CA HIS A 43 5.80 -1.29 -0.27
C HIS A 43 6.29 -0.06 0.49
N VAL A 44 5.55 0.39 1.52
CA VAL A 44 5.99 1.55 2.31
C VAL A 44 7.32 1.23 3.01
N MET A 45 7.34 0.19 3.85
CA MET A 45 8.56 -0.49 4.29
C MET A 45 9.11 -1.36 3.15
N PRO A 46 10.33 -1.14 2.66
CA PRO A 46 10.86 -1.78 1.45
C PRO A 46 11.17 -3.26 1.65
N GLN A 47 11.23 -3.99 0.54
CA GLN A 47 11.65 -5.40 0.52
C GLN A 47 13.11 -5.57 0.97
N LYS A 48 13.98 -4.60 0.67
CA LYS A 48 15.36 -4.56 1.17
C LYS A 48 15.51 -3.47 2.23
N LEU A 49 15.67 -3.88 3.48
CA LEU A 49 15.91 -2.96 4.59
C LEU A 49 17.31 -2.33 4.50
N LYS A 50 17.37 -1.01 4.47
CA LYS A 50 18.58 -0.22 4.74
C LYS A 50 18.68 0.13 6.23
N LYS A 51 19.80 0.70 6.65
CA LYS A 51 20.09 1.02 8.06
C LYS A 51 18.99 1.88 8.71
N GLU A 52 18.53 2.91 8.00
CA GLU A 52 17.49 3.84 8.46
C GLU A 52 16.16 3.12 8.74
N TRP A 53 15.84 2.11 7.93
CA TRP A 53 14.66 1.28 8.14
C TRP A 53 14.84 0.30 9.30
N GLN A 54 16.03 -0.25 9.49
CA GLN A 54 16.32 -1.11 10.65
C GLN A 54 16.21 -0.31 11.96
N GLU A 55 16.70 0.93 11.97
CA GLU A 55 16.58 1.85 13.09
C GLU A 55 15.11 2.21 13.38
N MET A 56 14.33 2.54 12.34
CA MET A 56 12.90 2.84 12.47
C MET A 56 12.08 1.67 13.02
N LEU A 57 12.41 0.44 12.64
CA LEU A 57 11.73 -0.78 13.10
C LEU A 57 12.27 -1.28 14.45
N GLY A 58 13.42 -0.78 14.90
CA GLY A 58 14.05 -1.14 16.17
C GLY A 58 14.65 -2.56 16.19
N LYS A 59 14.96 -3.06 17.40
CA LYS A 59 15.69 -4.32 17.61
C LYS A 59 15.05 -5.55 16.95
N ASN A 60 13.73 -5.53 16.75
CA ASN A 60 12.96 -6.63 16.17
C ASN A 60 12.74 -6.50 14.65
N HIS A 61 13.49 -5.62 13.97
CA HIS A 61 13.30 -5.30 12.55
C HIS A 61 13.17 -6.53 11.65
N GLY A 62 13.96 -7.59 11.87
CA GLY A 62 13.91 -8.82 11.08
C GLY A 62 12.58 -9.58 11.22
N THR A 63 12.07 -9.71 12.44
CA THR A 63 10.79 -10.35 12.73
C THR A 63 9.63 -9.54 12.18
N ILE A 64 9.66 -8.21 12.39
CA ILE A 64 8.64 -7.28 11.90
C ILE A 64 8.58 -7.32 10.38
N HIS A 65 9.74 -7.25 9.72
CA HIS A 65 9.85 -7.29 8.26
C HIS A 65 9.27 -8.58 7.69
N LYS A 66 9.70 -9.74 8.20
CA LYS A 66 9.20 -11.05 7.76
C LYS A 66 7.68 -11.17 7.90
N LYS A 67 7.12 -10.66 9.00
CA LYS A 67 5.69 -10.76 9.33
C LYS A 67 4.82 -9.78 8.54
N LEU A 68 5.29 -8.55 8.34
CA LEU A 68 4.45 -7.43 7.89
C LEU A 68 4.74 -6.93 6.48
N LEU A 69 5.85 -7.34 5.84
CA LEU A 69 6.26 -6.83 4.53
C LEU A 69 5.15 -6.88 3.49
N HIS A 70 4.48 -8.02 3.35
CA HIS A 70 3.45 -8.23 2.33
C HIS A 70 2.01 -8.04 2.85
N THR A 71 1.85 -7.38 4.01
CA THR A 71 0.52 -7.18 4.61
C THR A 71 -0.15 -5.90 4.12
N LEU A 72 -1.48 -5.89 4.14
CA LEU A 72 -2.30 -4.76 3.65
C LEU A 72 -1.87 -3.41 4.25
N GLY A 73 -1.52 -3.37 5.54
CA GLY A 73 -1.06 -2.16 6.19
C GLY A 73 0.19 -1.56 5.55
N ASN A 74 1.10 -2.38 5.03
CA ASN A 74 2.37 -1.97 4.43
C ASN A 74 2.30 -1.71 2.91
N LEU A 75 1.17 -2.01 2.26
CA LEU A 75 1.01 -1.85 0.82
C LEU A 75 0.19 -0.60 0.49
N THR A 76 0.57 0.09 -0.58
CA THR A 76 -0.17 1.26 -1.05
C THR A 76 -0.20 1.34 -2.57
N LEU A 77 -1.08 2.18 -3.13
CA LEU A 77 -1.02 2.51 -4.56
C LEU A 77 -0.25 3.82 -4.76
N THR A 78 0.50 3.89 -5.85
CA THR A 78 1.24 5.08 -6.23
C THR A 78 1.50 5.13 -7.74
N GLY A 79 1.55 6.35 -8.29
CA GLY A 79 2.11 6.62 -9.62
C GLY A 79 3.63 6.89 -9.59
N TYR A 80 4.22 7.02 -8.40
CA TYR A 80 5.62 7.42 -8.19
C TYR A 80 6.53 6.25 -7.76
N ASN A 81 6.32 5.05 -8.32
CA ASN A 81 7.00 3.84 -7.83
C ASN A 81 8.52 3.92 -8.01
N SER A 82 8.96 4.39 -9.19
CA SER A 82 10.38 4.65 -9.49
C SER A 82 11.04 5.59 -8.48
N GLU A 83 10.31 6.59 -8.02
CA GLU A 83 10.79 7.60 -7.08
C GLU A 83 10.79 7.10 -5.63
N LEU A 84 9.94 6.13 -5.26
CA LEU A 84 9.78 5.66 -3.87
C LEU A 84 10.78 4.55 -3.50
N SER A 85 10.80 3.45 -4.24
CA SER A 85 11.76 2.33 -4.14
C SER A 85 12.29 2.03 -2.71
N ASN A 86 13.61 2.00 -2.51
CA ASN A 86 14.26 1.75 -1.22
C ASN A 86 14.69 3.06 -0.51
N LYS A 87 13.94 4.15 -0.68
CA LYS A 87 14.21 5.40 0.02
C LYS A 87 13.85 5.30 1.51
N PRO A 88 14.46 6.13 2.37
CA PRO A 88 14.05 6.30 3.76
C PRO A 88 12.56 6.67 3.86
N PHE A 89 11.93 6.32 4.98
CA PHE A 89 10.50 6.59 5.18
C PHE A 89 10.16 8.08 5.03
N GLU A 90 10.98 8.98 5.56
CA GLU A 90 10.76 10.43 5.48
C GLU A 90 10.66 10.94 4.04
N GLU A 91 11.55 10.47 3.16
CA GLU A 91 11.48 10.83 1.73
C GLU A 91 10.22 10.25 1.06
N LYS A 92 9.86 9.01 1.39
CA LYS A 92 8.62 8.39 0.90
C LYS A 92 7.40 9.16 1.38
N LEU A 93 7.39 9.57 2.64
CA LEU A 93 6.30 10.23 3.31
C LEU A 93 5.94 11.54 2.63
N ARG A 94 6.94 12.31 2.15
CA ARG A 94 6.71 13.53 1.35
C ARG A 94 5.89 13.25 0.09
N LEU A 95 6.24 12.20 -0.66
CA LEU A 95 5.53 11.83 -1.89
C LEU A 95 4.15 11.22 -1.60
N LEU A 96 4.04 10.40 -0.56
CA LEU A 96 2.77 9.81 -0.13
C LEU A 96 1.79 10.89 0.34
N ARG A 97 2.26 11.91 1.06
CA ARG A 97 1.45 13.06 1.48
C ARG A 97 1.05 13.96 0.29
N ALA A 98 1.87 14.04 -0.74
CA ALA A 98 1.56 14.78 -1.96
C ALA A 98 0.66 14.00 -2.95
N SER A 99 0.35 12.74 -2.67
CA SER A 99 -0.45 11.89 -3.55
C SER A 99 -1.91 12.34 -3.62
N ASN A 100 -2.48 12.34 -4.82
CA ASN A 100 -3.92 12.59 -5.03
C ASN A 100 -4.82 11.42 -4.61
N LEU A 101 -4.24 10.28 -4.19
CA LEU A 101 -5.02 9.12 -3.74
C LEU A 101 -5.54 9.32 -2.33
N THR A 102 -6.83 9.16 -2.15
CA THR A 102 -7.52 9.31 -0.86
C THR A 102 -6.99 8.33 0.17
N LEU A 103 -6.64 7.11 -0.24
CA LEU A 103 -6.03 6.09 0.61
C LEU A 103 -4.66 6.52 1.18
N ASN A 104 -3.96 7.44 0.51
CA ASN A 104 -2.66 7.97 0.94
C ASN A 104 -2.81 9.18 1.88
N GLN A 105 -3.99 9.78 2.00
CA GLN A 105 -4.24 10.84 3.00
C GLN A 105 -4.01 10.35 4.45
N TYR A 106 -4.08 9.03 4.68
CA TYR A 106 -3.70 8.41 5.95
C TYR A 106 -2.31 8.87 6.43
N PHE A 107 -1.37 9.06 5.50
CA PHE A 107 0.01 9.45 5.82
C PHE A 107 0.19 10.89 6.30
N GLN A 108 -0.84 11.75 6.20
CA GLN A 108 -0.78 13.13 6.70
C GLN A 108 -0.56 13.22 8.21
N LYS A 109 -1.00 12.22 8.97
CA LYS A 109 -0.92 12.17 10.43
C LYS A 109 0.05 11.12 10.95
N VAL A 110 0.95 10.64 10.09
CA VAL A 110 1.89 9.56 10.41
C VAL A 110 3.30 10.05 10.20
N ASP A 111 4.12 10.00 11.24
CA ASP A 111 5.54 10.40 11.19
C ASP A 111 6.49 9.20 11.39
N VAL A 112 5.99 8.07 11.89
CA VAL A 112 6.76 6.85 12.15
C VAL A 112 6.12 5.64 11.46
N TRP A 113 6.96 4.75 10.93
CA TRP A 113 6.52 3.52 10.25
C TRP A 113 7.07 2.24 10.91
N ASN A 114 6.67 2.02 12.16
CA ASN A 114 7.00 0.84 12.96
C ASN A 114 5.88 -0.24 12.91
N GLU A 115 6.04 -1.33 13.68
CA GLU A 115 5.04 -2.41 13.75
C GLU A 115 3.65 -1.89 14.11
N GLU A 116 3.55 -1.02 15.12
CA GLU A 116 2.28 -0.45 15.58
C GLU A 116 1.60 0.38 14.48
N ALA A 117 2.35 1.19 13.74
CA ALA A 117 1.83 2.01 12.64
C ALA A 117 1.31 1.13 11.49
N ILE A 118 2.05 0.08 11.12
CA ILE A 118 1.65 -0.85 10.06
C ILE A 118 0.37 -1.61 10.45
N ILE A 119 0.29 -2.12 11.68
CA ILE A 119 -0.90 -2.81 12.19
C ILE A 119 -2.10 -1.87 12.26
N SER A 120 -1.90 -0.64 12.71
CA SER A 120 -2.97 0.37 12.80
C SER A 120 -3.53 0.69 11.43
N ARG A 121 -2.66 0.85 10.41
CA ARG A 121 -3.12 1.06 9.04
C ARG A 121 -3.84 -0.17 8.48
N ALA A 122 -3.37 -1.37 8.79
CA ALA A 122 -4.04 -2.60 8.37
C ALA A 122 -5.49 -2.64 8.89
N LYS A 123 -5.70 -2.34 10.19
CA LYS A 123 -7.04 -2.23 10.78
C LYS A 123 -7.90 -1.18 10.06
N TYR A 124 -7.36 0.02 9.88
CA TYR A 124 -8.02 1.13 9.17
C TYR A 124 -8.48 0.76 7.75
N LEU A 125 -7.66 0.01 7.00
CA LEU A 125 -7.98 -0.45 5.65
C LEU A 125 -8.99 -1.61 5.67
N THR A 126 -8.88 -2.54 6.62
CA THR A 126 -9.83 -3.64 6.79
C THR A 126 -11.24 -3.12 7.10
N GLU A 127 -11.38 -2.12 7.98
CA GLU A 127 -12.68 -1.49 8.27
C GLU A 127 -13.35 -0.89 7.03
N ARG A 128 -12.55 -0.39 6.08
CA ARG A 128 -13.05 0.11 4.78
C ARG A 128 -13.41 -1.03 3.85
N ALA A 129 -12.54 -2.03 3.74
CA ALA A 129 -12.78 -3.20 2.90
C ALA A 129 -14.10 -3.90 3.26
N VAL A 130 -14.41 -4.07 4.54
CA VAL A 130 -15.67 -4.68 5.01
C VAL A 130 -16.92 -3.90 4.55
N LYS A 131 -16.82 -2.57 4.41
CA LYS A 131 -17.94 -1.75 3.90
C LYS A 131 -18.15 -1.93 2.40
N VAL A 132 -17.11 -2.28 1.66
CA VAL A 132 -17.19 -2.49 0.21
C VAL A 132 -17.69 -3.90 -0.13
N TRP A 133 -17.28 -4.89 0.65
CA TRP A 133 -17.75 -6.28 0.54
C TRP A 133 -18.43 -6.71 1.83
N PRO A 134 -19.67 -6.26 2.09
CA PRO A 134 -20.47 -6.78 3.18
C PRO A 134 -20.70 -8.29 2.95
N ARG A 135 -20.69 -9.06 4.05
CA ARG A 135 -20.94 -10.51 4.02
C ARG A 135 -22.38 -10.83 3.67
#